data_AF-A0A4R0XRL5-F1
#
_entry.id   AF-A0A4R0XRL5-F1
#
_cell.length_a   1.000
_cell.length_b   1.000
_cell.length_c   1.000
_cell.angle_alpha   90.00
_cell.angle_beta   90.00
_cell.angle_gamma   90.00
#
_symmetry.space_group_name_H-M   'P 1'
#
loop_
_entity.id
_entity.type
_entity.pdbx_description
1 polymer ?
#
loop_
_entity_poly.entity_id
_entity_poly.type
_entity_poly.pdbx_seq_one_letter_code
_entity_poly.pdbx_strand_id
1 'polypeptide(L)'
;KANGDSIDKILDAIKNATGVDLASGHKGTKITDVDLKADPKTGDIAVSVKTTTKGAVPADGTVTGTMKGHNDTVVSNSKARDSHAGDIQKKIDGVDIKTAQGKKTPKEVVDTIKKAIKAATKPDGTVDVKAVIDAVKKATGVDLGTGNFGTNPVTKVTGVDVSVGKPDGTINISVKTHTKGASPEDKTVTGTLKGNPTNVVNANKAQPTNTAAISASFKNATLIKQGTRTIAEVIKDILKGKNPAGILANIKTETGVDVAVTSNGTTITKVSLAVNAAGDGIDVTIETNTPNATTPAQPVKVVVKGETDAQIATKIASNLRDANIAKIKAEIKKHLDIKTKQGSKTIKEIIDEINAGKGAGVDTVIANLKRILGIR
;
A
#
# COMPACT_ATOMS: atom_id res chain seq x y z
N LYS A 1 -40.49 4.40 -52.44
CA LYS A 1 -41.25 5.30 -53.36
C LYS A 1 -42.55 5.65 -52.66
N ALA A 2 -42.78 6.90 -52.27
CA ALA A 2 -44.16 7.38 -52.22
C ALA A 2 -44.54 7.63 -53.69
N ASN A 3 -45.71 7.16 -54.14
CA ASN A 3 -46.13 7.38 -55.53
C ASN A 3 -46.27 8.90 -55.78
N GLY A 4 -45.42 9.48 -56.63
CA GLY A 4 -45.50 10.89 -57.04
C GLY A 4 -44.27 11.79 -56.81
N ASP A 5 -43.17 11.28 -56.25
CA ASP A 5 -41.95 12.08 -56.09
C ASP A 5 -41.26 12.42 -57.44
N SER A 6 -40.72 13.64 -57.56
CA SER A 6 -39.95 14.05 -58.75
C SER A 6 -38.65 13.26 -58.89
N ILE A 7 -38.16 13.11 -60.12
CA ILE A 7 -36.92 12.36 -60.38
C ILE A 7 -35.73 12.95 -59.60
N ASP A 8 -35.62 14.27 -59.50
CA ASP A 8 -34.55 14.94 -58.77
C ASP A 8 -34.54 14.56 -57.27
N LYS A 9 -35.72 14.46 -56.63
CA LYS A 9 -35.82 14.01 -55.22
C LYS A 9 -35.36 12.56 -55.05
N ILE A 10 -35.63 11.69 -56.02
CA ILE A 10 -35.20 10.29 -55.99
C ILE A 10 -33.68 10.21 -56.11
N LEU A 11 -33.09 10.99 -57.03
CA LEU A 11 -31.63 11.04 -57.23
C LEU A 11 -30.91 11.62 -56.00
N ASP A 12 -31.46 12.66 -55.37
CA ASP A 12 -30.94 13.22 -54.12
C ASP A 12 -30.99 12.20 -52.98
N ALA A 13 -32.08 11.43 -52.85
CA ALA A 13 -32.18 10.39 -51.83
C ALA A 13 -31.15 9.27 -52.03
N ILE A 14 -30.90 8.86 -53.28
CA ILE A 14 -29.86 7.90 -53.63
C ILE A 14 -28.48 8.45 -53.28
N LYS A 15 -28.18 9.69 -53.66
CA LYS A 15 -26.92 10.37 -53.33
C LYS A 15 -26.71 10.46 -51.82
N ASN A 16 -27.74 10.83 -51.06
CA ASN A 16 -27.67 10.92 -49.60
C ASN A 16 -27.45 9.55 -48.94
N ALA A 17 -28.07 8.49 -49.46
CA ALA A 17 -27.96 7.14 -48.89
C ALA A 17 -26.68 6.41 -49.30
N THR A 18 -26.13 6.69 -50.48
CA THR A 18 -25.07 5.87 -51.11
C THR A 18 -23.79 6.66 -51.42
N GLY A 19 -23.86 8.00 -51.44
CA GLY A 19 -22.80 8.87 -51.95
C GLY A 19 -22.72 8.93 -53.48
N VAL A 20 -23.52 8.13 -54.21
CA VAL A 20 -23.50 8.10 -55.68
C VAL A 20 -24.32 9.26 -56.23
N ASP A 21 -23.66 10.17 -56.93
CA ASP A 21 -24.31 11.29 -57.61
C ASP A 21 -24.71 10.91 -59.03
N LEU A 22 -26.02 10.75 -59.27
CA LEU A 22 -26.59 10.52 -60.58
C LEU A 22 -27.18 11.84 -61.09
N ALA A 23 -26.49 12.49 -62.03
CA ALA A 23 -27.03 13.70 -62.66
C ALA A 23 -28.36 13.39 -63.37
N SER A 24 -29.36 14.28 -63.25
CA SER A 24 -30.69 14.09 -63.86
C SER A 24 -30.69 14.07 -65.40
N GLY A 25 -29.55 14.41 -66.02
CA GLY A 25 -29.29 14.18 -67.44
C GLY A 25 -27.83 14.39 -67.84
N HIS A 26 -27.46 13.89 -69.02
CA HIS A 26 -26.14 14.07 -69.62
C HIS A 26 -26.25 14.16 -71.16
N LYS A 27 -25.68 15.23 -71.75
CA LYS A 27 -25.56 15.43 -73.22
C LYS A 27 -26.85 15.14 -74.03
N GLY A 28 -28.00 15.64 -73.56
CA GLY A 28 -29.29 15.46 -74.24
C GLY A 28 -30.09 14.20 -73.86
N THR A 29 -29.53 13.35 -73.00
CA THR A 29 -30.22 12.21 -72.36
C THR A 29 -30.72 12.62 -70.99
N LYS A 30 -31.99 12.33 -70.66
CA LYS A 30 -32.58 12.56 -69.33
C LYS A 30 -32.86 11.25 -68.62
N ILE A 31 -32.69 11.21 -67.31
CA ILE A 31 -33.20 10.11 -66.48
C ILE A 31 -34.69 10.36 -66.25
N THR A 32 -35.51 9.35 -66.51
CA THR A 32 -36.97 9.44 -66.39
C THR A 32 -37.52 8.60 -65.24
N ASP A 33 -36.81 7.55 -64.82
CA ASP A 33 -37.16 6.72 -63.67
C ASP A 33 -35.93 6.00 -63.11
N VAL A 34 -35.97 5.66 -61.83
CA VAL A 34 -35.01 4.75 -61.18
C VAL A 34 -35.80 3.72 -60.39
N ASP A 35 -35.53 2.44 -60.67
CA ASP A 35 -36.06 1.32 -59.91
C ASP A 35 -34.92 0.67 -59.11
N LEU A 36 -35.22 0.37 -57.85
CA LEU A 36 -34.28 -0.20 -56.88
C LEU A 36 -34.89 -1.46 -56.30
N LYS A 37 -34.23 -2.60 -56.53
CA LYS A 37 -34.65 -3.89 -55.98
C LYS A 37 -33.54 -4.47 -55.11
N ALA A 38 -33.78 -4.50 -53.81
CA ALA A 38 -32.86 -5.11 -52.86
C ALA A 38 -33.00 -6.64 -52.84
N ASP A 39 -31.86 -7.33 -52.71
CA ASP A 39 -31.76 -8.72 -52.27
C ASP A 39 -31.21 -8.74 -50.84
N PRO A 40 -32.05 -8.92 -49.81
CA PRO A 40 -31.63 -8.92 -48.41
C PRO A 40 -30.68 -10.06 -48.05
N LYS A 41 -30.54 -11.10 -48.88
CA LYS A 41 -29.63 -12.23 -48.63
C LYS A 41 -28.21 -11.92 -49.09
N THR A 42 -28.06 -11.32 -50.26
CA THR A 42 -26.72 -10.98 -50.81
C THR A 42 -26.27 -9.57 -50.42
N GLY A 43 -27.22 -8.68 -50.09
CA GLY A 43 -26.96 -7.26 -49.90
C GLY A 43 -26.84 -6.50 -51.22
N ASP A 44 -27.11 -7.15 -52.36
CA ASP A 44 -27.13 -6.49 -53.65
C ASP A 44 -28.41 -5.66 -53.80
N ILE A 45 -28.28 -4.49 -54.41
CA ILE A 45 -29.39 -3.65 -54.83
C ILE A 45 -29.25 -3.53 -56.34
N ALA A 46 -30.13 -4.21 -57.07
CA ALA A 46 -30.25 -4.03 -58.50
C ALA A 46 -30.84 -2.64 -58.78
N VAL A 47 -30.15 -1.88 -59.62
CA VAL A 47 -30.52 -0.53 -60.04
C VAL A 47 -30.89 -0.58 -61.51
N SER A 48 -32.08 -0.10 -61.85
CA SER A 48 -32.50 0.06 -63.24
C SER A 48 -32.86 1.52 -63.48
N VAL A 49 -32.05 2.20 -64.28
CA VAL A 49 -32.22 3.61 -64.64
C VAL A 49 -32.85 3.68 -66.03
N LYS A 50 -34.05 4.25 -66.13
CA LYS A 50 -34.70 4.53 -67.42
C LYS A 50 -34.27 5.89 -67.92
N THR A 51 -33.95 5.96 -69.20
CA THR A 51 -33.49 7.20 -69.84
C THR A 51 -34.24 7.46 -71.13
N THR A 52 -34.29 8.73 -71.52
CA THR A 52 -34.82 9.15 -72.83
C THR A 52 -33.85 10.12 -73.48
N THR A 53 -33.52 9.88 -74.74
CA THR A 53 -32.65 10.73 -75.57
C THR A 53 -33.43 11.22 -76.78
N LYS A 54 -33.65 12.52 -76.86
CA LYS A 54 -34.42 13.12 -77.96
C LYS A 54 -33.69 12.91 -79.30
N GLY A 55 -34.37 12.31 -80.27
CA GLY A 55 -33.86 12.09 -81.63
C GLY A 55 -33.09 10.78 -81.83
N ALA A 56 -32.92 9.96 -80.79
CA ALA A 56 -32.39 8.60 -80.92
C ALA A 56 -33.48 7.61 -81.39
N VAL A 57 -33.07 6.50 -82.02
CA VAL A 57 -33.94 5.39 -82.40
C VAL A 57 -33.32 4.08 -81.90
N PRO A 58 -33.85 3.44 -80.85
CA PRO A 58 -34.98 3.89 -80.02
C PRO A 58 -34.65 5.12 -79.15
N ALA A 59 -35.65 5.93 -78.83
CA ALA A 59 -35.50 7.13 -78.00
C ALA A 59 -35.37 6.82 -76.51
N ASP A 60 -35.93 5.69 -76.06
CA ASP A 60 -35.87 5.23 -74.68
C ASP A 60 -34.79 4.16 -74.50
N GLY A 61 -34.10 4.24 -73.37
CA GLY A 61 -33.08 3.29 -72.96
C GLY A 61 -33.28 2.84 -71.52
N THR A 62 -32.63 1.73 -71.17
CA THR A 62 -32.52 1.27 -69.78
C THR A 62 -31.08 0.88 -69.51
N VAL A 63 -30.52 1.42 -68.43
CA VAL A 63 -29.19 1.08 -67.94
C VAL A 63 -29.36 0.37 -66.61
N THR A 64 -28.82 -0.83 -66.51
CA THR A 64 -28.82 -1.61 -65.27
C THR A 64 -27.47 -1.54 -64.59
N GLY A 65 -27.46 -1.48 -63.27
CA GLY A 65 -26.27 -1.61 -62.44
C GLY A 65 -26.59 -2.34 -61.14
N THR A 66 -25.57 -2.56 -60.33
CA THR A 66 -25.73 -3.17 -59.01
C THR A 66 -24.96 -2.35 -57.98
N MET A 67 -25.61 -2.00 -56.88
CA MET A 67 -24.95 -1.48 -55.69
C MET A 67 -24.82 -2.60 -54.66
N LYS A 68 -23.78 -2.56 -53.82
CA LYS A 68 -23.58 -3.53 -52.75
C LYS A 68 -23.66 -2.85 -51.39
N GLY A 69 -24.58 -3.32 -50.55
CA GLY A 69 -24.69 -2.99 -49.14
C GLY A 69 -24.43 -4.19 -48.25
N HIS A 70 -24.56 -3.99 -46.94
CA HIS A 70 -24.60 -5.09 -45.99
C HIS A 70 -25.95 -5.80 -46.07
N ASN A 71 -25.93 -7.13 -46.06
CA ASN A 71 -27.13 -7.95 -45.97
C ASN A 71 -27.68 -7.98 -44.53
N ASP A 72 -28.92 -8.47 -44.35
CA ASP A 72 -29.59 -8.48 -43.04
C ASP A 72 -28.82 -9.30 -41.99
N THR A 73 -28.18 -10.39 -42.44
CA THR A 73 -27.32 -11.23 -41.60
C THR A 73 -26.14 -10.45 -41.05
N VAL A 74 -25.44 -9.67 -41.89
CA VAL A 74 -24.28 -8.86 -41.48
C VAL A 74 -24.70 -7.76 -40.52
N VAL A 75 -25.86 -7.12 -40.76
CA VAL A 75 -26.40 -6.09 -39.87
C VAL A 75 -26.79 -6.69 -38.52
N SER A 76 -27.52 -7.81 -38.51
CA SER A 76 -27.90 -8.54 -37.29
C SER A 76 -26.66 -8.97 -36.50
N ASN A 77 -25.65 -9.50 -37.19
CA ASN A 77 -24.42 -9.94 -36.54
C ASN A 77 -23.60 -8.80 -35.95
N SER A 78 -23.57 -7.65 -36.65
CA SER A 78 -22.94 -6.43 -36.14
C SER A 78 -23.65 -5.88 -34.90
N LYS A 79 -24.99 -5.88 -34.88
CA LYS A 79 -25.78 -5.49 -33.70
C LYS A 79 -25.52 -6.40 -32.50
N ALA A 80 -25.51 -7.72 -32.72
CA ALA A 80 -25.20 -8.68 -31.66
C ALA A 80 -23.78 -8.50 -31.11
N ARG A 81 -22.78 -8.35 -32.00
CA ARG A 81 -21.38 -8.02 -31.61
C ARG A 81 -21.32 -6.80 -30.70
N ASP A 82 -22.03 -5.73 -31.07
CA ASP A 82 -22.01 -4.48 -30.30
C ASP A 82 -22.71 -4.61 -28.95
N SER A 83 -23.82 -5.35 -28.88
CA SER A 83 -24.49 -5.68 -27.63
C SER A 83 -23.57 -6.50 -26.70
N HIS A 84 -22.98 -7.58 -27.21
CA HIS A 84 -22.06 -8.44 -26.45
C HIS A 84 -20.82 -7.69 -25.99
N ALA A 85 -20.27 -6.80 -26.83
CA ALA A 85 -19.18 -5.90 -26.45
C ALA A 85 -19.59 -4.98 -25.30
N GLY A 86 -20.83 -4.47 -25.30
CA GLY A 86 -21.39 -3.72 -24.18
C GLY A 86 -21.48 -4.53 -22.89
N ASP A 87 -21.85 -5.81 -22.97
CA ASP A 87 -21.90 -6.70 -21.81
C ASP A 87 -20.51 -7.03 -21.26
N ILE A 88 -19.52 -7.20 -22.14
CA ILE A 88 -18.11 -7.31 -21.73
C ILE A 88 -17.65 -6.04 -21.04
N GLN A 89 -17.94 -4.86 -21.60
CA GLN A 89 -17.57 -3.57 -21.02
C GLN A 89 -18.10 -3.43 -19.59
N LYS A 90 -19.38 -3.76 -19.35
CA LYS A 90 -19.99 -3.74 -18.00
C LYS A 90 -19.27 -4.66 -17.01
N LYS A 91 -18.70 -5.76 -17.47
CA LYS A 91 -17.95 -6.70 -16.62
C LYS A 91 -16.56 -6.22 -16.25
N ILE A 92 -15.96 -5.30 -17.01
CA ILE A 92 -14.55 -4.92 -16.86
C ILE A 92 -14.33 -3.46 -16.50
N ASP A 93 -15.33 -2.60 -16.64
CA ASP A 93 -15.15 -1.16 -16.48
C ASP A 93 -15.59 -0.65 -15.11
N GLY A 94 -14.69 0.08 -14.45
CA GLY A 94 -14.87 0.61 -13.11
C GLY A 94 -14.98 -0.43 -11.99
N VAL A 95 -14.74 -1.72 -12.25
CA VAL A 95 -14.95 -2.81 -11.29
C VAL A 95 -13.93 -2.76 -10.16
N ASP A 96 -14.40 -2.79 -8.90
CA ASP A 96 -13.53 -2.86 -7.72
C ASP A 96 -12.97 -4.29 -7.54
N ILE A 97 -11.64 -4.39 -7.50
CA ILE A 97 -10.92 -5.67 -7.38
C ILE A 97 -10.09 -5.74 -6.10
N LYS A 98 -10.25 -4.80 -5.15
CA LYS A 98 -9.37 -4.67 -3.96
C LYS A 98 -9.32 -5.95 -3.12
N THR A 99 -10.46 -6.61 -2.95
CA THR A 99 -10.57 -7.87 -2.20
C THR A 99 -9.80 -9.00 -2.88
N ALA A 100 -9.97 -9.17 -4.19
CA ALA A 100 -9.30 -10.22 -4.97
C ALA A 100 -7.79 -9.95 -5.14
N GLN A 101 -7.41 -8.68 -5.28
CA GLN A 101 -6.01 -8.24 -5.33
C GLN A 101 -5.27 -8.56 -4.03
N GLY A 102 -5.94 -8.44 -2.88
CA GLY A 102 -5.37 -8.67 -1.56
C GLY A 102 -4.13 -7.80 -1.32
N LYS A 103 -3.02 -8.44 -0.93
CA LYS A 103 -1.73 -7.77 -0.63
C LYS A 103 -0.84 -7.54 -1.86
N LYS A 104 -1.30 -7.82 -3.08
CA LYS A 104 -0.51 -7.61 -4.30
C LYS A 104 -0.65 -6.16 -4.78
N THR A 105 0.41 -5.62 -5.36
CA THR A 105 0.38 -4.36 -6.10
C THR A 105 -0.33 -4.55 -7.45
N PRO A 106 -0.85 -3.49 -8.09
CA PRO A 106 -1.40 -3.56 -9.44
C PRO A 106 -0.42 -4.20 -10.44
N LYS A 107 0.88 -3.89 -10.30
CA LYS A 107 1.94 -4.51 -11.12
C LYS A 107 2.04 -6.01 -10.90
N GLU A 108 2.05 -6.48 -9.66
CA GLU A 108 2.07 -7.92 -9.35
C GLU A 108 0.83 -8.66 -9.89
N VAL A 109 -0.34 -8.02 -9.89
CA VAL A 109 -1.57 -8.56 -10.52
C VAL A 109 -1.41 -8.65 -12.04
N VAL A 110 -1.00 -7.57 -12.70
CA VAL A 110 -0.78 -7.53 -14.15
C VAL A 110 0.26 -8.55 -14.59
N ASP A 111 1.39 -8.65 -13.88
CA ASP A 111 2.46 -9.61 -14.17
C ASP A 111 1.98 -11.06 -14.01
N THR A 112 1.10 -11.33 -13.02
CA THR A 112 0.47 -12.65 -12.85
C THR A 112 -0.38 -13.01 -14.07
N ILE A 113 -1.21 -12.10 -14.55
CA ILE A 113 -2.07 -12.32 -15.72
C ILE A 113 -1.23 -12.46 -16.99
N LYS A 114 -0.22 -11.60 -17.21
CA LYS A 114 0.69 -11.69 -18.36
C LYS A 114 1.46 -13.01 -18.39
N LYS A 115 1.90 -13.52 -17.23
CA LYS A 115 2.54 -14.83 -17.13
C LYS A 115 1.57 -15.96 -17.52
N ALA A 116 0.31 -15.88 -17.09
CA ALA A 116 -0.71 -16.85 -17.47
C ALA A 116 -1.04 -16.80 -18.97
N ILE A 117 -1.13 -15.60 -19.56
CA ILE A 117 -1.31 -15.43 -21.01
C ILE A 117 -0.15 -16.10 -21.76
N LYS A 118 1.10 -15.82 -21.40
CA LYS A 118 2.27 -16.45 -22.02
C LYS A 118 2.25 -17.97 -21.91
N ALA A 119 1.79 -18.52 -20.78
CA ALA A 119 1.68 -19.97 -20.58
C ALA A 119 0.51 -20.58 -21.39
N ALA A 120 -0.54 -19.81 -21.66
CA ALA A 120 -1.69 -20.21 -22.46
C ALA A 120 -1.46 -20.05 -23.98
N THR A 121 -0.43 -19.31 -24.41
CA THR A 121 -0.04 -19.15 -25.81
C THR A 121 0.83 -20.32 -26.26
N LYS A 122 0.38 -21.04 -27.28
CA LYS A 122 1.13 -22.12 -27.93
C LYS A 122 2.19 -21.56 -28.91
N PRO A 123 3.18 -22.37 -29.34
CA PRO A 123 4.20 -21.94 -30.29
C PRO A 123 3.65 -21.46 -31.65
N ASP A 124 2.46 -21.93 -32.04
CA ASP A 124 1.76 -21.51 -33.26
C ASP A 124 1.01 -20.17 -33.12
N GLY A 125 1.13 -19.51 -31.95
CA GLY A 125 0.45 -18.25 -31.63
C GLY A 125 -0.99 -18.40 -31.17
N THR A 126 -1.55 -19.61 -31.15
CA THR A 126 -2.90 -19.84 -30.64
C THR A 126 -2.94 -19.70 -29.11
N VAL A 127 -4.00 -19.08 -28.59
CA VAL A 127 -4.16 -18.81 -27.15
C VAL A 127 -5.29 -19.67 -26.60
N ASP A 128 -5.03 -20.39 -25.52
CA ASP A 128 -6.10 -20.99 -24.71
C ASP A 128 -6.82 -19.88 -23.93
N VAL A 129 -7.86 -19.32 -24.57
CA VAL A 129 -8.65 -18.23 -24.02
C VAL A 129 -9.31 -18.61 -22.71
N LYS A 130 -9.68 -19.89 -22.52
CA LYS A 130 -10.29 -20.33 -21.26
C LYS A 130 -9.30 -20.20 -20.11
N ALA A 131 -8.06 -20.65 -20.32
CA ALA A 131 -6.99 -20.50 -19.32
C ALA A 131 -6.70 -19.03 -19.01
N VAL A 132 -6.74 -18.15 -20.02
CA VAL A 132 -6.59 -16.69 -19.83
C VAL A 132 -7.73 -16.11 -18.99
N ILE A 133 -8.98 -16.44 -19.30
CA ILE A 133 -10.15 -15.97 -18.55
C ILE A 133 -10.11 -16.46 -17.10
N ASP A 134 -9.78 -17.74 -16.87
CA ASP A 134 -9.64 -18.30 -15.53
C ASP A 134 -8.55 -17.57 -14.73
N ALA A 135 -7.43 -17.20 -15.39
CA ALA A 135 -6.36 -16.44 -14.76
C ALA A 135 -6.77 -15.01 -14.40
N VAL A 136 -7.52 -14.33 -15.28
CA VAL A 136 -8.11 -13.01 -14.99
C VAL A 136 -9.03 -13.12 -13.77
N LYS A 137 -10.00 -14.05 -13.79
CA LYS A 137 -10.93 -14.28 -12.68
C LYS A 137 -10.21 -14.59 -11.37
N LYS A 138 -9.16 -15.40 -11.40
CA LYS A 138 -8.36 -15.72 -10.21
C LYS A 138 -7.58 -14.51 -9.68
N ALA A 139 -7.07 -13.66 -10.55
CA ALA A 139 -6.22 -12.52 -10.18
C ALA A 139 -7.03 -11.28 -9.75
N THR A 140 -8.23 -11.09 -10.32
CA THR A 140 -9.03 -9.86 -10.17
C THR A 140 -10.43 -10.10 -9.63
N GLY A 141 -10.92 -11.33 -9.60
CA GLY A 141 -12.32 -11.65 -9.30
C GLY A 141 -13.29 -11.39 -10.46
N VAL A 142 -12.82 -10.83 -11.57
CA VAL A 142 -13.66 -10.48 -12.73
C VAL A 142 -13.94 -11.69 -13.58
N ASP A 143 -15.22 -12.01 -13.78
CA ASP A 143 -15.68 -13.17 -14.54
C ASP A 143 -16.15 -12.80 -15.96
N LEU A 144 -15.30 -13.10 -16.95
CA LEU A 144 -15.63 -12.95 -18.37
C LEU A 144 -16.51 -14.10 -18.92
N GLY A 145 -16.93 -15.05 -18.08
CA GLY A 145 -17.75 -16.19 -18.46
C GLY A 145 -16.93 -17.28 -19.17
N THR A 146 -17.54 -17.95 -20.15
CA THR A 146 -16.90 -19.04 -20.90
C THR A 146 -16.04 -18.56 -22.07
N GLY A 147 -15.99 -17.24 -22.30
CA GLY A 147 -15.39 -16.64 -23.50
C GLY A 147 -16.33 -16.63 -24.72
N ASN A 148 -17.56 -17.12 -24.61
CA ASN A 148 -18.59 -17.03 -25.64
C ASN A 148 -19.75 -16.17 -25.14
N PHE A 149 -20.20 -15.22 -25.97
CA PHE A 149 -21.35 -14.36 -25.70
C PHE A 149 -22.40 -14.56 -26.80
N GLY A 150 -23.65 -14.78 -26.39
CA GLY A 150 -24.75 -15.13 -27.30
C GLY A 150 -24.75 -16.60 -27.75
N THR A 151 -25.82 -17.01 -28.44
CA THR A 151 -26.00 -18.37 -28.97
C THR A 151 -26.04 -18.40 -30.50
N ASN A 152 -26.58 -17.36 -31.15
CA ASN A 152 -26.51 -17.17 -32.59
C ASN A 152 -26.82 -15.69 -32.97
N PRO A 153 -25.85 -14.90 -33.43
CA PRO A 153 -24.45 -15.24 -33.58
C PRO A 153 -23.74 -15.34 -32.22
N VAL A 154 -22.62 -16.06 -32.21
CA VAL A 154 -21.71 -16.12 -31.05
C VAL A 154 -20.59 -15.11 -31.24
N THR A 155 -20.36 -14.27 -30.23
CA THR A 155 -19.16 -13.44 -30.09
C THR A 155 -18.16 -14.16 -29.21
N LYS A 156 -16.99 -14.49 -29.76
CA LYS A 156 -15.91 -15.19 -29.05
C LYS A 156 -14.89 -14.20 -28.54
N VAL A 157 -14.44 -14.35 -27.31
CA VAL A 157 -13.21 -13.72 -26.82
C VAL A 157 -12.03 -14.39 -27.52
N THR A 158 -11.15 -13.59 -28.11
CA THR A 158 -9.96 -14.07 -28.84
C THR A 158 -8.67 -13.65 -28.18
N GLY A 159 -8.72 -12.73 -27.21
CA GLY A 159 -7.56 -12.35 -26.42
C GLY A 159 -7.92 -11.38 -25.30
N VAL A 160 -7.04 -11.34 -24.30
CA VAL A 160 -7.10 -10.36 -23.21
C VAL A 160 -5.71 -9.75 -23.08
N ASP A 161 -5.63 -8.44 -22.93
CA ASP A 161 -4.42 -7.73 -22.56
C ASP A 161 -4.69 -6.89 -21.31
N VAL A 162 -3.66 -6.75 -20.48
CA VAL A 162 -3.71 -5.98 -19.24
C VAL A 162 -2.47 -5.12 -19.09
N SER A 163 -2.65 -3.92 -18.55
CA SER A 163 -1.55 -3.02 -18.24
C SER A 163 -1.80 -2.29 -16.93
N VAL A 164 -0.71 -1.86 -16.28
CA VAL A 164 -0.82 -0.98 -15.13
C VAL A 164 -1.29 0.37 -15.65
N GLY A 165 -2.37 0.88 -15.09
CA GLY A 165 -2.85 2.23 -15.36
C GLY A 165 -2.10 3.25 -14.50
N LYS A 166 -2.84 4.12 -13.83
CA LYS A 166 -2.28 5.15 -12.96
C LYS A 166 -1.80 4.53 -11.61
N PRO A 167 -0.92 5.23 -10.86
CA PRO A 167 -0.49 4.81 -9.53
C PRO A 167 -1.62 4.68 -8.48
N ASP A 168 -2.82 5.15 -8.81
CA ASP A 168 -4.05 5.12 -8.01
C ASP A 168 -4.68 3.73 -7.85
N GLY A 169 -4.03 2.68 -8.36
CA GLY A 169 -4.54 1.30 -8.31
C GLY A 169 -5.28 0.87 -9.56
N THR A 170 -5.40 1.74 -10.57
CA THR A 170 -6.06 1.39 -11.83
C THR A 170 -5.27 0.34 -12.62
N ILE A 171 -5.97 -0.68 -13.10
CA ILE A 171 -5.46 -1.65 -14.09
C ILE A 171 -6.30 -1.51 -15.34
N ASN A 172 -5.66 -1.26 -16.49
CA ASN A 172 -6.37 -1.25 -17.77
C ASN A 172 -6.50 -2.68 -18.26
N ILE A 173 -7.67 -3.02 -18.80
CA ILE A 173 -7.96 -4.31 -19.40
C ILE A 173 -8.58 -4.12 -20.78
N SER A 174 -8.10 -4.89 -21.75
CA SER A 174 -8.56 -4.88 -23.13
C SER A 174 -8.94 -6.30 -23.52
N VAL A 175 -10.15 -6.49 -24.03
CA VAL A 175 -10.70 -7.77 -24.44
C VAL A 175 -10.95 -7.72 -25.94
N LYS A 176 -10.25 -8.57 -26.70
CA LYS A 176 -10.47 -8.75 -28.13
C LYS A 176 -11.55 -9.78 -28.36
N THR A 177 -12.44 -9.48 -29.30
CA THR A 177 -13.60 -10.31 -29.63
C THR A 177 -13.74 -10.49 -31.13
N HIS A 178 -14.34 -11.60 -31.53
CA HIS A 178 -14.63 -11.95 -32.92
C HIS A 178 -16.06 -12.46 -33.05
N THR A 179 -16.84 -11.86 -33.96
CA THR A 179 -18.21 -12.29 -34.30
C THR A 179 -18.29 -12.56 -35.79
N LYS A 180 -18.37 -13.84 -36.14
CA LYS A 180 -18.40 -14.27 -37.54
C LYS A 180 -19.59 -13.65 -38.27
N GLY A 181 -19.34 -13.10 -39.45
CA GLY A 181 -20.32 -12.45 -40.30
C GLY A 181 -20.74 -11.05 -39.86
N ALA A 182 -20.11 -10.44 -38.86
CA ALA A 182 -20.29 -9.02 -38.55
C ALA A 182 -19.38 -8.13 -39.43
N SER A 183 -19.62 -6.82 -39.46
CA SER A 183 -18.74 -5.87 -40.14
C SER A 183 -18.38 -4.68 -39.23
N PRO A 184 -17.11 -4.53 -38.81
CA PRO A 184 -16.04 -5.54 -38.86
C PRO A 184 -16.34 -6.79 -37.99
N GLU A 185 -15.74 -7.94 -38.29
CA GLU A 185 -15.92 -9.14 -37.44
C GLU A 185 -15.24 -9.00 -36.07
N ASP A 186 -14.11 -8.32 -36.04
CA ASP A 186 -13.33 -8.10 -34.83
C ASP A 186 -13.69 -6.79 -34.12
N LYS A 187 -13.69 -6.83 -32.79
CA LYS A 187 -13.85 -5.64 -31.95
C LYS A 187 -13.02 -5.76 -30.69
N THR A 188 -12.45 -4.64 -30.26
CA THR A 188 -11.73 -4.53 -28.98
C THR A 188 -12.58 -3.74 -27.99
N VAL A 189 -12.70 -4.25 -26.77
CA VAL A 189 -13.46 -3.66 -25.66
C VAL A 189 -12.47 -3.31 -24.56
N THR A 190 -12.44 -2.07 -24.10
CA THR A 190 -11.44 -1.59 -23.12
C THR A 190 -12.12 -1.06 -21.86
N GLY A 191 -11.70 -1.51 -20.70
CA GLY A 191 -12.18 -0.99 -19.42
C GLY A 191 -11.08 -0.86 -18.38
N THR A 192 -11.49 -0.41 -17.20
CA THR A 192 -10.60 -0.15 -16.07
C THR A 192 -11.03 -0.94 -14.82
N LEU A 193 -10.07 -1.57 -14.15
CA LEU A 193 -10.27 -2.20 -12.85
C LEU A 193 -9.72 -1.29 -11.76
N LYS A 194 -10.46 -1.13 -10.65
CA LYS A 194 -10.10 -0.30 -9.51
C LYS A 194 -9.51 -1.17 -8.40
N GLY A 195 -8.18 -1.20 -8.33
CA GLY A 195 -7.43 -1.90 -7.29
C GLY A 195 -7.03 -1.03 -6.10
N ASN A 196 -6.28 -1.63 -5.18
CA ASN A 196 -5.54 -0.94 -4.15
C ASN A 196 -4.36 -0.19 -4.79
N PRO A 197 -4.17 1.11 -4.47
CA PRO A 197 -3.01 1.87 -4.91
C PRO A 197 -1.67 1.23 -4.51
N THR A 198 -0.64 1.39 -5.34
CA THR A 198 0.68 0.79 -5.10
C THR A 198 1.30 1.27 -3.79
N ASN A 199 1.21 2.57 -3.50
CA ASN A 199 1.70 3.17 -2.26
C ASN A 199 0.99 2.61 -1.02
N VAL A 200 -0.32 2.37 -1.09
CA VAL A 200 -1.10 1.77 0.00
C VAL A 200 -0.67 0.33 0.26
N VAL A 201 -0.52 -0.48 -0.80
CA VAL A 201 -0.04 -1.87 -0.68
C VAL A 201 1.35 -1.92 -0.05
N ASN A 202 2.28 -1.09 -0.53
CA ASN A 202 3.64 -1.05 -0.02
C ASN A 202 3.71 -0.57 1.43
N ALA A 203 2.94 0.46 1.79
CA ALA A 203 2.87 0.95 3.17
C ALA A 203 2.35 -0.12 4.13
N ASN A 204 1.28 -0.85 3.76
CA ASN A 204 0.75 -1.96 4.55
C ASN A 204 1.73 -3.16 4.66
N LYS A 205 2.56 -3.40 3.65
CA LYS A 205 3.62 -4.43 3.71
C LYS A 205 4.77 -3.99 4.64
N ALA A 206 5.15 -2.72 4.61
CA ALA A 206 6.28 -2.19 5.36
C ALA A 206 5.98 -1.96 6.85
N GLN A 207 4.78 -1.46 7.17
CA GLN A 207 4.43 -1.03 8.54
C GLN A 207 4.67 -2.11 9.61
N PRO A 208 4.20 -3.37 9.47
CA PRO A 208 4.42 -4.40 10.50
C PRO A 208 5.91 -4.71 10.71
N THR A 209 6.69 -4.73 9.63
CA THR A 209 8.14 -4.96 9.66
C THR A 209 8.85 -3.81 10.40
N ASN A 210 8.44 -2.57 10.14
CA ASN A 210 9.02 -1.40 10.79
C ASN A 210 8.68 -1.35 12.28
N THR A 211 7.42 -1.61 12.66
CA THR A 211 7.03 -1.68 14.08
C THR A 211 7.74 -2.80 14.81
N ALA A 212 7.92 -3.96 14.17
CA ALA A 212 8.67 -5.08 14.74
C ALA A 212 10.16 -4.76 14.92
N ALA A 213 10.77 -4.04 13.97
CA ALA A 213 12.17 -3.59 14.10
C ALA A 213 12.35 -2.64 15.29
N ILE A 214 11.41 -1.71 15.52
CA ILE A 214 11.41 -0.85 16.70
C ILE A 214 11.33 -1.71 17.98
N SER A 215 10.38 -2.65 18.07
CA SER A 215 10.28 -3.55 19.21
C SER A 215 11.56 -4.36 19.45
N ALA A 216 12.20 -4.83 18.38
CA ALA A 216 13.42 -5.61 18.44
C ALA A 216 14.62 -4.80 18.99
N SER A 217 14.71 -3.50 18.69
CA SER A 217 15.76 -2.63 19.25
C SER A 217 15.69 -2.51 20.77
N PHE A 218 14.51 -2.68 21.37
CA PHE A 218 14.32 -2.65 22.82
C PHE A 218 14.36 -4.05 23.46
N LYS A 219 14.62 -5.10 22.68
CA LYS A 219 14.69 -6.46 23.23
C LYS A 219 15.84 -6.54 24.23
N ASN A 220 15.51 -6.87 25.48
CA ASN A 220 16.45 -6.91 26.61
C ASN A 220 17.09 -5.56 26.97
N ALA A 221 16.46 -4.43 26.59
CA ALA A 221 16.95 -3.12 26.99
C ALA A 221 16.97 -2.98 28.51
N THR A 222 18.08 -2.48 29.04
CA THR A 222 18.29 -2.18 30.46
C THR A 222 18.83 -0.76 30.61
N LEU A 223 18.60 -0.14 31.76
CA LEU A 223 19.25 1.11 32.12
C LEU A 223 20.73 0.85 32.42
N ILE A 224 21.63 1.43 31.64
CA ILE A 224 23.08 1.31 31.81
C ILE A 224 23.66 2.47 32.63
N LYS A 225 22.92 3.56 32.80
CA LYS A 225 23.36 4.74 33.55
C LYS A 225 22.53 5.08 34.78
N GLN A 226 21.60 4.23 35.22
CA GLN A 226 20.70 4.54 36.36
C GLN A 226 21.45 5.05 37.61
N GLY A 227 22.56 4.41 37.98
CA GLY A 227 23.40 4.85 39.10
C GLY A 227 22.69 4.73 40.43
N THR A 228 22.44 5.85 41.10
CA THR A 228 21.64 5.96 42.34
C THR A 228 20.31 6.70 42.12
N ARG A 229 19.91 6.90 40.86
CA ARG A 229 18.65 7.55 40.51
C ARG A 229 17.51 6.52 40.52
N THR A 230 16.37 6.93 41.03
CA THR A 230 15.10 6.20 40.88
C THR A 230 14.69 6.15 39.40
N ILE A 231 13.82 5.20 39.05
CA ILE A 231 13.29 5.10 37.69
C ILE A 231 12.55 6.40 37.32
N ALA A 232 11.81 6.99 38.26
CA ALA A 232 11.09 8.24 38.06
C ALA A 232 12.02 9.42 37.73
N GLU A 233 13.19 9.50 38.37
CA GLU A 233 14.21 10.52 38.06
C GLU A 233 14.81 10.32 36.67
N VAL A 234 15.13 9.07 36.30
CA VAL A 234 15.62 8.75 34.95
C VAL A 234 14.59 9.12 33.88
N ILE A 235 13.30 8.82 34.10
CA ILE A 235 12.22 9.23 33.19
C ILE A 235 12.18 10.76 33.03
N LYS A 236 12.26 11.52 34.12
CA LYS A 236 12.28 12.99 34.08
C LYS A 236 13.46 13.51 33.24
N ASP A 237 14.64 12.91 33.39
CA ASP A 237 15.80 13.26 32.58
C ASP A 237 15.60 12.94 31.11
N ILE A 238 15.05 11.76 30.78
CA ILE A 238 14.77 11.38 29.39
C ILE A 238 13.78 12.37 28.74
N LEU A 239 12.72 12.74 29.45
CA LEU A 239 11.68 13.66 28.94
C LEU A 239 12.16 15.10 28.71
N LYS A 240 13.34 15.49 29.20
CA LYS A 240 13.97 16.80 28.86
C LYS A 240 14.21 16.98 27.36
N GLY A 241 14.23 15.90 26.58
CA GLY A 241 14.33 15.93 25.12
C GLY A 241 13.16 16.61 24.40
N LYS A 242 12.01 16.78 25.07
CA LYS A 242 10.76 17.47 24.62
C LYS A 242 10.06 16.93 23.38
N ASN A 243 10.78 16.51 22.34
CA ASN A 243 10.24 15.97 21.09
C ASN A 243 10.71 14.50 20.90
N PRO A 244 10.13 13.75 19.94
CA PRO A 244 10.50 12.35 19.74
C PRO A 244 12.01 12.13 19.52
N ALA A 245 12.66 12.99 18.75
CA ALA A 245 14.09 12.90 18.48
C ALA A 245 14.95 13.06 19.75
N GLY A 246 14.67 14.08 20.56
CA GLY A 246 15.36 14.35 21.81
C GLY A 246 15.09 13.28 22.86
N ILE A 247 13.85 12.79 22.96
CA ILE A 247 13.49 11.71 23.87
C ILE A 247 14.25 10.43 23.49
N LEU A 248 14.27 10.06 22.21
CA LEU A 248 15.02 8.88 21.73
C LEU A 248 16.54 9.02 21.94
N ALA A 249 17.10 10.22 21.75
CA ALA A 249 18.51 10.49 22.04
C ALA A 249 18.86 10.31 23.53
N ASN A 250 17.96 10.72 24.42
CA ASN A 250 18.14 10.51 25.86
C ASN A 250 17.95 9.04 26.25
N ILE A 251 16.99 8.33 25.65
CA ILE A 251 16.84 6.87 25.81
C ILE A 251 18.15 6.18 25.41
N LYS A 252 18.71 6.53 24.25
CA LYS A 252 20.01 5.99 23.80
C LYS A 252 21.12 6.27 24.82
N THR A 253 21.14 7.46 25.41
CA THR A 253 22.13 7.82 26.43
C THR A 253 22.02 6.97 27.69
N GLU A 254 20.79 6.65 28.12
CA GLU A 254 20.49 5.92 29.36
C GLU A 254 20.51 4.38 29.19
N THR A 255 20.32 3.88 27.97
CA THR A 255 20.11 2.44 27.68
C THR A 255 21.05 1.85 26.62
N GLY A 256 21.67 2.68 25.79
CA GLY A 256 22.38 2.25 24.59
C GLY A 256 21.47 1.90 23.39
N VAL A 257 20.14 1.90 23.56
CA VAL A 257 19.19 1.58 22.49
C VAL A 257 19.14 2.71 21.45
N ASP A 258 19.48 2.40 20.20
CA ASP A 258 19.44 3.34 19.10
C ASP A 258 18.23 3.07 18.19
N VAL A 259 17.37 4.07 18.06
CA VAL A 259 16.18 4.02 17.20
C VAL A 259 16.07 5.34 16.45
N ALA A 260 16.08 5.26 15.12
CA ALA A 260 15.89 6.42 14.27
C ALA A 260 14.44 6.93 14.35
N VAL A 261 14.27 8.25 14.37
CA VAL A 261 12.95 8.90 14.38
C VAL A 261 12.14 8.55 13.13
N THR A 262 12.80 8.43 11.98
CA THR A 262 12.19 7.99 10.73
C THR A 262 13.03 6.88 10.13
N SER A 263 12.39 5.77 9.77
CA SER A 263 13.02 4.64 9.09
C SER A 263 12.03 3.96 8.16
N ASN A 264 12.46 3.63 6.94
CA ASN A 264 11.67 2.86 5.96
C ASN A 264 10.24 3.40 5.75
N GLY A 265 10.09 4.73 5.67
CA GLY A 265 8.80 5.39 5.46
C GLY A 265 7.86 5.38 6.68
N THR A 266 8.35 5.02 7.86
CA THR A 266 7.63 5.13 9.15
C THR A 266 8.31 6.13 10.04
N THR A 267 7.54 7.05 10.63
CA THR A 267 8.03 8.11 11.51
C THR A 267 7.46 7.93 12.91
N ILE A 268 8.28 8.07 13.93
CA ILE A 268 7.86 8.16 15.32
C ILE A 268 7.30 9.55 15.57
N THR A 269 6.02 9.63 15.92
CA THR A 269 5.30 10.89 16.15
C THR A 269 5.27 11.27 17.62
N LYS A 270 5.32 10.28 18.52
CA LYS A 270 5.29 10.52 19.96
C LYS A 270 5.97 9.38 20.72
N VAL A 271 6.60 9.74 21.83
CA VAL A 271 7.16 8.79 22.79
C VAL A 271 6.63 9.14 24.16
N SER A 272 6.16 8.15 24.91
CA SER A 272 5.63 8.31 26.26
C SER A 272 6.28 7.28 27.17
N LEU A 273 6.57 7.70 28.40
CA LEU A 273 7.33 6.93 29.37
C LEU A 273 6.57 6.91 30.69
N ALA A 274 6.50 5.75 31.32
CA ALA A 274 5.93 5.59 32.65
C ALA A 274 6.76 4.58 33.44
N VAL A 275 6.77 4.69 34.77
CA VAL A 275 7.26 3.61 35.62
C VAL A 275 6.31 2.43 35.41
N ASN A 276 6.85 1.24 35.15
CA ASN A 276 6.03 0.07 34.97
C ASN A 276 5.33 -0.33 36.28
N ALA A 277 4.28 -1.13 36.20
CA ALA A 277 3.48 -1.50 37.36
C ALA A 277 4.28 -2.25 38.46
N ALA A 278 5.36 -2.93 38.08
CA ALA A 278 6.23 -3.66 39.01
C ALA A 278 7.27 -2.76 39.72
N GLY A 279 7.48 -1.52 39.23
CA GLY A 279 8.50 -0.61 39.75
C GLY A 279 9.94 -1.03 39.41
N ASP A 280 10.14 -1.94 38.46
CA ASP A 280 11.44 -2.49 38.05
C ASP A 280 11.81 -2.13 36.59
N GLY A 281 11.07 -1.21 35.97
CA GLY A 281 11.36 -0.76 34.61
C GLY A 281 10.56 0.46 34.16
N ILE A 282 10.84 0.86 32.92
CA ILE A 282 10.14 1.93 32.20
C ILE A 282 9.29 1.30 31.11
N ASP A 283 7.99 1.52 31.16
CA ASP A 283 7.08 1.27 30.03
C ASP A 283 7.27 2.39 29.00
N VAL A 284 7.72 2.01 27.80
CA VAL A 284 7.93 2.92 26.69
C VAL A 284 6.85 2.67 25.64
N THR A 285 6.02 3.68 25.39
CA THR A 285 5.03 3.67 24.32
C THR A 285 5.48 4.60 23.20
N ILE A 286 5.67 4.06 22.01
CA ILE A 286 6.11 4.77 20.82
C ILE A 286 4.95 4.80 19.83
N GLU A 287 4.40 5.98 19.54
CA GLU A 287 3.42 6.15 18.47
C GLU A 287 4.16 6.34 17.15
N THR A 288 3.80 5.54 16.15
CA THR A 288 4.39 5.58 14.81
C THR A 288 3.35 5.99 13.78
N ASN A 289 3.79 6.59 12.67
CA ASN A 289 2.98 6.91 11.52
C ASN A 289 3.65 6.40 10.24
N THR A 290 2.95 5.53 9.51
CA THR A 290 3.35 5.08 8.17
C THR A 290 2.37 5.66 7.15
N PRO A 291 2.73 6.72 6.41
CA PRO A 291 1.85 7.33 5.42
C PRO A 291 1.33 6.31 4.40
N ASN A 292 0.06 6.46 4.01
CA ASN A 292 -0.67 5.59 3.07
C ASN A 292 -1.01 4.18 3.57
N ALA A 293 -0.57 3.76 4.76
CA ALA A 293 -1.08 2.52 5.33
C ALA A 293 -2.58 2.66 5.63
N THR A 294 -3.31 1.55 5.62
CA THR A 294 -4.75 1.53 5.94
C THR A 294 -5.04 2.01 7.36
N THR A 295 -4.12 1.71 8.29
CA THR A 295 -4.11 2.29 9.64
C THR A 295 -2.74 2.94 9.85
N PRO A 296 -2.56 4.22 9.48
CA PRO A 296 -1.25 4.88 9.51
C PRO A 296 -0.59 4.90 10.89
N ALA A 297 -1.39 5.17 11.92
CA ALA A 297 -0.92 5.26 13.29
C ALA A 297 -0.90 3.89 13.97
N GLN A 298 0.26 3.49 14.51
CA GLN A 298 0.40 2.24 15.28
C GLN A 298 1.23 2.47 16.55
N PRO A 299 0.74 2.06 17.73
CA PRO A 299 1.53 2.09 18.95
C PRO A 299 2.47 0.87 19.02
N VAL A 300 3.71 1.12 19.43
CA VAL A 300 4.70 0.10 19.78
C VAL A 300 4.97 0.21 21.28
N LYS A 301 4.68 -0.86 22.03
CA LYS A 301 4.90 -0.92 23.48
C LYS A 301 6.10 -1.81 23.78
N VAL A 302 7.06 -1.28 24.53
CA VAL A 302 8.29 -1.97 24.93
C VAL A 302 8.66 -1.62 26.36
N VAL A 303 9.54 -2.40 26.98
CA VAL A 303 9.97 -2.20 28.37
C VAL A 303 11.48 -2.07 28.42
N VAL A 304 11.96 -1.11 29.19
CA VAL A 304 13.37 -0.99 29.58
C VAL A 304 13.50 -1.37 31.05
N LYS A 305 14.31 -2.36 31.37
CA LYS A 305 14.50 -2.83 32.76
C LYS A 305 15.43 -1.89 33.55
N GLY A 306 15.19 -1.77 34.85
CA GLY A 306 16.03 -1.01 35.78
C GLY A 306 16.12 -1.66 37.15
N GLU A 307 16.91 -1.05 38.03
CA GLU A 307 16.90 -1.33 39.47
C GLU A 307 15.66 -0.68 40.10
N THR A 308 15.01 -1.38 41.03
CA THR A 308 13.89 -0.87 41.82
C THR A 308 14.34 0.22 42.81
N ASP A 309 13.41 1.05 43.25
CA ASP A 309 13.70 2.09 44.25
C ASP A 309 14.26 1.51 45.57
N ALA A 310 13.85 0.31 45.95
CA ALA A 310 14.39 -0.40 47.11
C ALA A 310 15.88 -0.75 46.93
N GLN A 311 16.26 -1.27 45.74
CA GLN A 311 17.66 -1.56 45.42
C GLN A 311 18.50 -0.28 45.39
N ILE A 312 17.96 0.80 44.85
CA ILE A 312 18.61 2.12 44.84
C ILE A 312 18.83 2.63 46.27
N ALA A 313 17.84 2.52 47.15
CA ALA A 313 17.96 2.92 48.56
C ALA A 313 19.07 2.13 49.29
N THR A 314 19.16 0.81 49.07
CA THR A 314 20.24 -0.03 49.62
C THR A 314 21.62 0.42 49.13
N LYS A 315 21.73 0.79 47.84
CA LYS A 315 22.98 1.26 47.23
C LYS A 315 23.43 2.61 47.81
N ILE A 316 22.49 3.54 48.00
CA ILE A 316 22.75 4.83 48.66
C ILE A 316 23.22 4.60 50.09
N ALA A 317 22.53 3.75 50.86
CA ALA A 317 22.92 3.43 52.23
C ALA A 317 24.32 2.80 52.32
N SER A 318 24.65 1.90 51.39
CA SER A 318 25.98 1.26 51.30
C SER A 318 27.06 2.29 50.98
N ASN A 319 26.83 3.18 50.01
CA ASN A 319 27.76 4.26 49.68
C ASN A 319 28.00 5.20 50.88
N LEU A 320 26.94 5.54 51.61
CA LEU A 320 27.04 6.38 52.81
C LEU A 320 27.84 5.68 53.91
N ARG A 321 27.57 4.39 54.14
CA ARG A 321 28.33 3.57 55.10
C ARG A 321 29.81 3.57 54.76
N ASP A 322 30.16 3.29 53.52
CA ASP A 322 31.56 3.17 53.09
C ASP A 322 32.29 4.53 53.16
N ALA A 323 31.61 5.63 52.81
CA ALA A 323 32.12 6.98 52.99
C ALA A 323 32.35 7.33 54.47
N ASN A 324 31.43 6.94 55.36
CA ASN A 324 31.58 7.15 56.79
C ASN A 324 32.73 6.31 57.37
N ILE A 325 32.86 5.04 56.96
CA ILE A 325 34.00 4.19 57.34
C ILE A 325 35.33 4.83 56.89
N ALA A 326 35.39 5.36 55.67
CA ALA A 326 36.58 6.04 55.16
C ALA A 326 36.95 7.28 56.00
N LYS A 327 35.96 8.10 56.38
CA LYS A 327 36.16 9.25 57.28
C LYS A 327 36.66 8.83 58.66
N ILE A 328 36.05 7.80 59.26
CA ILE A 328 36.48 7.26 60.56
C ILE A 328 37.93 6.77 60.49
N LYS A 329 38.30 6.02 59.44
CA LYS A 329 39.69 5.57 59.24
C LYS A 329 40.67 6.72 59.12
N ALA A 330 40.32 7.77 58.38
CA ALA A 330 41.16 8.96 58.24
C ALA A 330 41.35 9.69 59.57
N GLU A 331 40.30 9.79 60.38
CA GLU A 331 40.35 10.46 61.68
C GLU A 331 41.18 9.68 62.71
N ILE A 332 41.01 8.36 62.77
CA ILE A 332 41.87 7.49 63.59
C ILE A 332 43.33 7.68 63.18
N LYS A 333 43.63 7.75 61.87
CA LYS A 333 45.01 7.92 61.39
C LYS A 333 45.62 9.26 61.81
N LYS A 334 44.85 10.35 61.85
CA LYS A 334 45.34 11.67 62.31
C LYS A 334 45.71 11.68 63.79
N HIS A 335 44.99 10.91 64.62
CA HIS A 335 45.14 10.91 66.07
C HIS A 335 45.91 9.69 66.61
N LEU A 336 46.71 9.03 65.76
CA LEU A 336 47.51 7.87 66.14
C LEU A 336 48.64 8.18 67.13
N ASP A 337 49.17 9.41 67.14
CA ASP A 337 50.21 9.81 68.11
C ASP A 337 49.58 10.39 69.39
N ILE A 338 49.41 9.51 70.38
CA ILE A 338 48.84 9.87 71.68
C ILE A 338 49.90 10.36 72.68
N LYS A 339 51.19 10.39 72.33
CA LYS A 339 52.30 10.67 73.28
C LYS A 339 52.14 12.01 74.00
N THR A 340 51.65 13.03 73.30
CA THR A 340 51.46 14.37 73.86
C THR A 340 50.25 14.49 74.80
N LYS A 341 49.33 13.51 74.77
CA LYS A 341 48.08 13.50 75.55
C LYS A 341 47.98 12.36 76.57
N GLN A 342 48.85 11.35 76.46
CA GLN A 342 48.92 10.19 77.35
C GLN A 342 49.27 10.53 78.80
N GLY A 343 50.01 11.63 79.05
CA GLY A 343 50.44 12.01 80.41
C GLY A 343 51.33 10.95 81.05
N SER A 344 51.10 10.63 82.32
CA SER A 344 51.85 9.61 83.08
C SER A 344 51.30 8.19 82.95
N LYS A 345 50.19 7.99 82.23
CA LYS A 345 49.55 6.67 82.10
C LYS A 345 50.35 5.73 81.20
N THR A 346 50.41 4.47 81.57
CA THR A 346 50.87 3.38 80.69
C THR A 346 49.86 3.10 79.59
N ILE A 347 50.31 2.48 78.50
CA ILE A 347 49.42 2.02 77.42
C ILE A 347 48.35 1.06 77.95
N LYS A 348 48.69 0.22 78.94
CA LYS A 348 47.75 -0.69 79.59
C LYS A 348 46.62 0.06 80.30
N GLU A 349 46.95 1.08 81.09
CA GLU A 349 45.94 1.89 81.80
C GLU A 349 45.01 2.63 80.84
N ILE A 350 45.53 3.11 79.70
CA ILE A 350 44.71 3.72 78.64
C ILE A 350 43.74 2.70 78.03
N ILE A 351 44.23 1.50 77.70
CA ILE A 351 43.39 0.44 77.13
C ILE A 351 42.32 -0.01 78.13
N ASP A 352 42.68 -0.18 79.41
CA ASP A 352 41.75 -0.57 80.46
C ASP A 352 40.65 0.49 80.65
N GLU A 353 41.00 1.78 80.59
CA GLU A 353 40.05 2.89 80.68
C GLU A 353 39.10 2.99 79.47
N ILE A 354 39.59 2.70 78.26
CA ILE A 354 38.74 2.58 77.06
C ILE A 354 37.83 1.36 77.18
N ASN A 355 38.36 0.21 77.60
CA ASN A 355 37.64 -1.05 77.72
C ASN A 355 36.65 -1.07 78.88
N ALA A 356 36.83 -0.25 79.92
CA ALA A 356 35.85 -0.07 80.99
C ALA A 356 34.48 0.41 80.45
N GLY A 357 34.45 1.02 79.26
CA GLY A 357 33.21 1.37 78.55
C GLY A 357 32.64 0.27 77.64
N LYS A 358 33.39 -0.80 77.34
CA LYS A 358 32.93 -1.91 76.47
C LYS A 358 31.90 -2.77 77.24
N GLY A 359 30.64 -2.35 77.16
CA GLY A 359 29.51 -2.96 77.85
C GLY A 359 28.40 -1.96 78.15
N ALA A 360 28.75 -0.66 78.23
CA ALA A 360 27.81 0.44 78.46
C ALA A 360 27.29 1.09 77.16
N GLY A 361 27.86 0.74 76.00
CA GLY A 361 27.47 1.26 74.69
C GLY A 361 28.59 2.05 73.99
N VAL A 362 28.42 2.29 72.69
CA VAL A 362 29.43 2.96 71.84
C VAL A 362 29.68 4.40 72.29
N ASP A 363 28.66 5.11 72.77
CA ASP A 363 28.78 6.49 73.24
C ASP A 363 29.71 6.62 74.45
N THR A 364 29.64 5.66 75.39
CA THR A 364 30.54 5.62 76.56
C THR A 364 31.98 5.38 76.14
N VAL A 365 32.21 4.49 75.18
CA VAL A 365 33.55 4.23 74.63
C VAL A 365 34.10 5.48 73.93
N ILE A 366 33.28 6.17 73.13
CA ILE A 366 33.66 7.44 72.47
C ILE A 366 33.97 8.53 73.49
N ALA A 367 33.16 8.67 74.54
CA ALA A 367 33.37 9.65 75.60
C ALA A 367 34.70 9.42 76.35
N ASN A 368 35.02 8.15 76.66
CA ASN A 368 36.32 7.79 77.25
C ASN A 368 37.47 8.10 76.29
N LEU A 369 37.34 7.78 75.01
CA LEU A 369 38.34 8.11 73.99
C LEU A 369 38.59 9.62 73.90
N LYS A 370 37.53 10.43 73.83
CA LYS A 370 37.60 11.89 73.78
C LYS A 370 38.31 12.47 74.99
N ARG A 371 38.00 11.97 76.19
CA ARG A 371 38.63 12.38 77.45
C ARG A 371 40.13 12.08 77.46
N ILE A 372 40.54 10.89 77.01
CA ILE A 372 41.94 10.47 76.94
C ILE A 372 42.71 11.30 75.89
N LEU A 373 42.09 11.57 74.74
CA LEU A 373 42.71 12.33 73.65
C LEU A 373 42.62 13.86 73.83
N GLY A 374 41.89 14.34 74.84
CA GLY A 374 41.65 15.76 75.07
C GLY A 374 40.85 16.45 73.96
N ILE A 375 40.01 15.70 73.25
CA ILE A 375 39.13 16.18 72.18
C ILE A 375 37.80 16.59 72.83
N ARG A 376 37.40 17.86 72.71
CA ARG A 376 36.08 18.33 73.17
C ARG A 376 35.00 17.88 72.19
#